data_AF-A0A7W7PKF0-F1
#
_entry.id   AF-A0A7W7PKF0-F1
#
_cell.length_a   1.000
_cell.length_b   1.000
_cell.length_c   1.000
_cell.angle_alpha   90.00
_cell.angle_beta   90.00
_cell.angle_gamma   90.00
#
_symmetry.space_group_name_H-M   'P 1'
#
loop_
_entity.id
_entity.type
_entity.pdbx_description
1 polymer ?
#
loop_
_entity_poly.entity_id
_entity_poly.type
_entity_poly.pdbx_seq_one_letter_code
_entity_poly.pdbx_strand_id
1 'polypeptide(L)' 'MNIEQIMEKLGRSGVTVILKIDDERMAEGSSPWTVVLSGGALGEQGFIRAESSTLEGCIEQVVVDLRTRPGDWEWLSELF' A
#
# COMPACT_ATOMS: atom_id res chain seq x y z
N MET A 1 -10.66 2.93 8.38
CA MET A 1 -10.83 1.49 8.04
C MET A 1 -9.71 0.68 8.69
N ASN A 2 -9.90 -0.60 9.05
CA ASN A 2 -8.78 -1.42 9.57
C ASN A 2 -7.94 -2.02 8.41
N ILE A 3 -6.77 -2.58 8.72
CA ILE A 3 -5.83 -3.09 7.70
C ILE A 3 -6.41 -4.26 6.89
N GLU A 4 -7.18 -5.13 7.53
CA GLU A 4 -7.84 -6.27 6.88
C GLU A 4 -8.80 -5.79 5.79
N GLN A 5 -9.68 -4.84 6.13
CA GLN A 5 -10.63 -4.24 5.19
C GLN A 5 -9.94 -3.52 4.03
N ILE A 6 -8.80 -2.84 4.28
CA ILE A 6 -7.98 -2.24 3.21
C ILE A 6 -7.50 -3.32 2.25
N MET A 7 -6.90 -4.39 2.79
CA MET A 7 -6.36 -5.49 1.99
C MET A 7 -7.46 -6.21 1.18
N GLU A 8 -8.63 -6.43 1.77
CA GLU A 8 -9.77 -7.04 1.07
C GLU A 8 -10.26 -6.18 -0.10
N LYS A 9 -10.42 -4.86 0.09
CA LYS A 9 -10.83 -3.96 -1.00
C LYS A 9 -9.79 -3.94 -2.12
N LEU A 10 -8.49 -3.85 -1.80
CA LEU A 10 -7.40 -3.95 -2.79
C LEU A 10 -7.45 -5.26 -3.57
N GLY A 11 -7.61 -6.39 -2.88
CA GLY A 11 -7.74 -7.71 -3.51
C GLY A 11 -8.93 -7.80 -4.46
N ARG A 12 -10.10 -7.27 -4.04
CA ARG A 12 -11.31 -7.20 -4.89
C ARG A 12 -11.12 -6.31 -6.12
N SER A 13 -10.29 -5.28 -6.00
CA SER A 13 -9.88 -4.41 -7.12
C SER A 13 -8.80 -5.02 -8.02
N GLY A 14 -8.38 -6.28 -7.81
CA GLY A 14 -7.37 -6.93 -8.65
C GLY A 14 -5.92 -6.53 -8.31
N VAL A 15 -5.69 -6.04 -7.10
CA VAL A 15 -4.37 -5.69 -6.58
C VAL A 15 -3.86 -6.76 -5.62
N THR A 16 -2.66 -7.27 -5.87
CA THR A 16 -1.89 -8.08 -4.92
C THR A 16 -1.13 -7.16 -3.97
N VAL A 17 -1.23 -7.44 -2.66
CA VAL A 17 -0.62 -6.66 -1.59
C VAL A 17 0.42 -7.50 -0.86
N ILE A 18 1.63 -6.95 -0.69
CA ILE A 18 2.62 -7.44 0.27
C ILE A 18 2.82 -6.35 1.31
N LEU A 19 2.48 -6.66 2.56
CA LEU A 19 2.84 -5.86 3.72
C LEU A 19 3.90 -6.62 4.51
N LYS A 20 5.06 -6.01 4.74
CA LYS A 20 6.11 -6.60 5.57
C LYS A 20 6.68 -5.60 6.56
N ILE A 21 7.24 -6.14 7.64
CA ILE A 21 8.19 -5.49 8.52
C ILE A 21 9.53 -6.23 8.40
N ASP A 22 10.62 -5.50 8.33
CA ASP A 22 11.97 -6.00 8.09
C ASP A 22 12.80 -5.83 9.37
N ASP A 23 13.30 -6.94 9.94
CA ASP A 23 13.95 -6.97 11.25
C ASP A 23 15.36 -6.38 11.22
N GLU A 24 16.10 -6.58 10.14
CA GLU A 24 17.41 -5.95 9.92
C GLU A 24 17.24 -4.42 9.88
N ARG A 25 16.26 -3.93 9.11
CA ARG A 25 15.96 -2.50 9.01
C ARG A 25 15.44 -1.90 10.32
N MET A 26 14.73 -2.69 11.14
CA MET A 26 14.35 -2.32 12.51
C MET A 26 15.58 -2.16 13.40
N ALA A 27 16.50 -3.12 13.37
CA ALA A 27 17.73 -3.09 14.17
C ALA A 27 18.63 -1.89 13.81
N GLU A 28 18.62 -1.49 12.53
CA GLU A 28 19.35 -0.32 12.03
C GLU A 28 18.65 1.03 12.29
N GLY A 29 17.43 1.03 12.83
CA GLY A 29 16.65 2.25 13.09
C GLY A 29 16.20 2.99 11.81
N SER A 30 16.04 2.26 10.70
CA SER A 30 15.63 2.82 9.40
C SER A 30 14.09 2.78 9.21
N SER A 31 13.61 2.70 7.96
CA SER A 31 12.19 2.50 7.63
C SER A 31 11.88 1.00 7.42
N PRO A 32 11.44 0.23 8.44
CA PRO A 32 11.32 -1.22 8.31
C PRO A 32 10.01 -1.67 7.67
N TRP A 33 9.00 -0.81 7.63
CA TRP A 33 7.72 -1.14 7.00
C TRP A 33 7.87 -1.00 5.50
N THR A 34 7.31 -1.98 4.78
CA THR A 34 7.22 -1.93 3.31
C THR A 34 5.84 -2.40 2.89
N VAL A 35 5.20 -1.62 2.02
CA VAL A 35 4.02 -2.05 1.27
C VAL A 35 4.38 -2.11 -0.20
N VAL A 36 4.07 -3.24 -0.83
CA VAL A 36 4.15 -3.41 -2.29
C VAL A 36 2.77 -3.73 -2.81
N LEU A 37 2.30 -2.95 -3.77
CA LEU A 37 1.10 -3.23 -4.56
C LEU A 37 1.51 -3.62 -5.98
N SER A 38 0.85 -4.61 -6.55
CA SER A 38 1.05 -5.03 -7.93
C SER A 38 -0.25 -5.56 -8.53
N GLY A 39 -0.37 -5.54 -9.86
CA GLY A 39 -1.53 -6.10 -10.56
C GLY A 39 -1.99 -5.23 -11.73
N GLY A 40 -2.78 -5.80 -12.63
CA GLY A 40 -3.23 -5.11 -13.84
C GLY A 40 -4.09 -3.87 -13.57
N ALA A 41 -4.74 -3.81 -12.40
CA ALA A 41 -5.51 -2.64 -11.96
C ALA A 41 -4.66 -1.39 -11.74
N LEU A 42 -3.34 -1.52 -11.64
CA LEU A 42 -2.41 -0.39 -11.46
C LEU A 42 -1.86 0.15 -12.80
N GLY A 43 -2.30 -0.39 -13.94
CA GLY A 43 -1.87 -0.02 -15.30
C GLY A 43 -0.71 -0.87 -15.85
N GLU A 44 -0.26 -0.57 -17.08
CA GLU A 44 0.65 -1.41 -17.88
C GLU A 44 2.01 -1.74 -17.23
N GLN A 45 2.46 -0.95 -16.26
CA GLN A 45 3.72 -1.17 -15.52
C GLN A 45 3.51 -1.09 -14.00
N GLY A 46 2.26 -1.17 -13.53
CA GLY A 46 1.86 -0.68 -12.23
C GLY A 46 2.31 -1.55 -11.07
N PHE A 47 3.41 -1.16 -10.43
CA PHE A 47 3.61 -1.47 -9.02
C PHE A 47 3.72 -0.16 -8.23
N ILE A 48 3.30 -0.20 -6.97
CA ILE A 48 3.53 0.86 -5.99
C ILE A 48 4.37 0.23 -4.88
N ARG A 49 5.42 0.94 -4.46
CA ARG A 49 6.23 0.55 -3.30
C ARG A 49 6.37 1.76 -2.39
N ALA A 50 5.94 1.60 -1.14
CA ALA A 50 6.16 2.58 -0.08
C ALA A 50 6.95 1.95 1.05
N GLU A 51 7.83 2.75 1.65
CA GLU A 51 8.59 2.39 2.84
C GLU A 51 8.46 3.50 3.88
N SER A 52 8.33 3.13 5.16
CA SER A 52 8.16 4.10 6.24
C SER A 52 8.68 3.53 7.57
N SER A 53 8.95 4.43 8.53
CA SER A 53 9.21 4.06 9.92
C SER A 53 7.97 3.53 10.63
N THR A 54 6.77 3.82 10.12
CA THR A 54 5.48 3.39 10.66
C THR A 54 4.61 2.70 9.59
N LEU A 55 3.77 1.76 10.01
CA LEU A 55 2.76 1.16 9.14
C LEU A 55 1.85 2.23 8.52
N GLU A 56 1.40 3.18 9.33
CA GLU A 56 0.51 4.26 8.92
C GLU A 56 1.10 5.10 7.79
N GLY A 57 2.36 5.56 7.91
CA GLY A 57 3.01 6.34 6.85
C GLY A 57 3.20 5.54 5.56
N CYS A 58 3.41 4.22 5.65
CA CYS A 58 3.43 3.34 4.48
C CYS A 58 2.07 3.32 3.76
N ILE A 59 0.98 3.21 4.52
CA ILE A 59 -0.38 3.19 3.98
C ILE A 59 -0.77 4.55 3.39
N GLU A 60 -0.45 5.66 4.07
CA GLU A 60 -0.69 7.01 3.57
C GLU A 60 -0.03 7.22 2.20
N GLN A 61 1.25 6.86 2.06
CA GLN A 61 1.97 7.00 0.79
C GLN A 61 1.34 6.14 -0.31
N VAL A 62 0.95 4.90 0.01
CA VAL A 62 0.25 4.02 -0.93
C VAL A 62 -1.07 4.60 -1.41
N VAL A 63 -1.85 5.21 -0.50
CA VAL A 63 -3.13 5.85 -0.84
C VAL A 63 -2.91 7.05 -1.76
N VAL A 64 -1.90 7.87 -1.47
CA VAL A 64 -1.50 8.99 -2.33
C VAL A 64 -1.14 8.49 -3.72
N ASP A 65 -0.33 7.44 -3.82
CA ASP A 65 0.12 6.89 -5.10
C ASP A 65 -1.03 6.26 -5.88
N LEU A 66 -1.95 5.53 -5.22
CA LEU A 66 -3.13 4.94 -5.86
C LEU A 66 -4.04 5.99 -6.50
N ARG A 67 -4.22 7.15 -5.85
CA ARG A 67 -5.03 8.27 -6.39
C ARG A 67 -4.47 8.82 -7.70
N THR A 68 -3.20 8.57 -8.02
CA THR A 68 -2.58 8.97 -9.29
C THR A 68 -2.75 7.93 -10.40
N ARG A 69 -3.27 6.73 -10.08
CA ARG A 69 -3.43 5.63 -11.04
C ARG A 69 -4.82 5.61 -11.64
N PRO A 70 -4.97 5.17 -12.91
CA PRO A 70 -6.28 4.84 -13.45
C PRO A 70 -6.92 3.72 -12.62
N GLY A 71 -8.20 3.82 -12.30
CA GLY A 71 -8.92 2.80 -11.52
C GLY A 71 -10.02 3.39 -10.65
N ASP A 72 -10.81 2.50 -10.06
CA ASP A 72 -11.84 2.87 -9.09
C ASP A 72 -11.24 2.90 -7.68
N TRP A 73 -10.80 4.10 -7.30
CA TRP A 73 -10.13 4.38 -6.03
C TRP A 73 -10.95 5.32 -5.12
N GLU A 74 -12.22 5.58 -5.44
CA GLU A 74 -13.06 6.53 -4.69
C GLU A 74 -13.25 6.11 -3.23
N TRP A 75 -13.29 4.80 -2.98
CA TRP A 75 -13.36 4.21 -1.64
C TRP A 75 -12.13 4.51 -0.77
N LEU A 76 -11.02 5.00 -1.32
CA LEU A 76 -9.86 5.48 -0.54
C LEU A 76 -10.18 6.76 0.26
N SER A 77 -11.28 7.45 -0.04
CA SER A 77 -11.78 8.56 0.78
C SER A 77 -12.32 8.10 2.14
N GLU A 78 -12.64 6.81 2.30
CA GLU A 78 -13.12 6.23 3.57
C GLU A 78 -11.97 5.89 4.55
N LEU A 79 -10.73 6.13 4.15
CA LEU A 79 -9.53 5.80 4.92
C LEU A 79 -9.08 6.92 5.86
N PHE A 80 -9.48 8.17 5.58
CA PHE A 80 -9.05 9.37 6.30
C PHE A 80 -10.25 10.28 6.57
#